data_AF-A0A075FM40-F1
#
_entry.id   AF-A0A075FM40-F1
#
_cell.length_a   1.000
_cell.length_b   1.000
_cell.length_c   1.000
_cell.angle_alpha   90.00
_cell.angle_beta   90.00
_cell.angle_gamma   90.00
#
_symmetry.space_group_name_H-M   'P 1'
#
loop_
_entity.id
_entity.type
_entity.pdbx_description
1 polymer ?
#
loop_
_entity_poly.entity_id
_entity_poly.type
_entity_poly.pdbx_seq_one_letter_code
_entity_poly.pdbx_strand_id
1 'polypeptide(L)' 'MSLYEHKTPIQYGVIDTKNNGKVLSWNEKPEIKSKINMGCYVMEPTTLNFIPKNKTYGMDDVIKK' A
#
# COMPACT_ATOMS: atom_id res chain seq x y z
N MET A 1 8.10 9.86 -2.07
CA MET A 1 6.83 9.29 -2.59
C MET A 1 5.70 9.85 -1.77
N SER A 2 4.69 10.43 -2.41
CA SER A 2 3.54 10.98 -1.71
C SER A 2 2.52 9.86 -1.42
N LEU A 3 2.15 9.70 -0.16
CA LEU A 3 1.24 8.65 0.31
C LEU A 3 -0.10 9.25 0.73
N TYR A 4 -1.19 8.54 0.48
CA TYR A 4 -2.53 8.86 0.98
C TYR A 4 -3.04 7.77 1.89
N GLU A 5 -3.69 8.13 2.99
CA GLU A 5 -4.41 7.17 3.83
C GLU A 5 -5.75 6.83 3.17
N HIS A 6 -5.82 5.69 2.50
CA HIS A 6 -7.06 5.12 2.00
C HIS A 6 -7.75 4.32 3.10
N LYS A 7 -9.06 4.53 3.22
CA LYS A 7 -9.92 3.93 4.23
C LYS A 7 -10.90 3.01 3.53
N THR A 8 -10.82 1.72 3.83
CA THR A 8 -11.73 0.70 3.29
C THR A 8 -12.67 0.23 4.39
N PRO A 9 -13.95 0.62 4.37
CA PRO A 9 -14.92 0.18 5.35
C PRO A 9 -15.35 -1.27 5.06
N ILE A 10 -15.26 -2.14 6.07
CA ILE A 10 -15.79 -3.49 6.01
C ILE A 10 -17.23 -3.48 6.50
N GLN A 11 -18.15 -4.08 5.74
CA GLN A 11 -19.59 -4.06 6.04
C GLN A 11 -20.04 -5.11 7.06
N TYR A 12 -19.10 -5.91 7.57
CA TYR A 12 -19.33 -7.04 8.46
C TYR A 12 -18.43 -6.96 9.70
N GLY A 13 -18.81 -7.69 10.74
CA GLY A 13 -17.91 -7.98 11.86
C GLY A 13 -16.71 -8.82 11.42
N VAL A 14 -15.51 -8.40 11.81
CA VAL A 14 -14.26 -9.13 11.59
C VAL A 14 -13.82 -9.76 12.89
N ILE A 15 -13.60 -11.08 12.87
CA ILE A 15 -13.15 -11.86 14.02
C ILE A 15 -11.68 -12.18 13.86
N ASP A 16 -10.85 -11.67 14.77
CA ASP A 16 -9.45 -12.07 14.83
C ASP A 16 -9.33 -13.40 15.56
N THR A 17 -8.65 -14.37 14.94
CA THR A 17 -8.39 -15.68 15.53
C THR A 17 -6.91 -15.98 15.55
N LYS A 18 -6.47 -16.76 16.54
CA LYS A 18 -5.17 -17.43 16.48
C LYS A 18 -5.26 -18.65 15.56
N ASN A 19 -4.10 -19.13 15.10
CA ASN A 19 -3.99 -20.34 14.27
C ASN A 19 -4.64 -21.59 14.90
N ASN A 20 -4.85 -21.61 16.22
CA ASN A 20 -5.54 -22.68 16.93
C ASN A 20 -7.07 -22.48 17.06
N GLY A 21 -7.66 -21.54 16.32
CA GLY A 21 -9.09 -21.23 16.33
C GLY A 21 -9.58 -20.41 17.53
N LYS A 22 -8.70 -20.04 18.47
CA LYS A 22 -9.10 -19.18 19.60
C LYS A 22 -9.42 -17.77 19.11
N VAL A 23 -10.63 -17.30 19.40
CA VAL A 23 -11.06 -15.92 19.17
C VAL A 23 -10.26 -14.96 20.04
N LEU A 24 -9.71 -13.92 19.43
CA LEU A 24 -8.95 -12.86 20.09
C LEU A 24 -9.76 -11.57 20.22
N SER A 25 -10.48 -11.20 19.17
CA SER A 25 -11.23 -9.95 19.12
C SER A 25 -12.44 -10.08 18.20
N TRP A 26 -13.40 -9.19 18.41
CA TRP A 26 -14.51 -8.94 17.48
C TRP A 26 -14.52 -7.45 17.17
N ASN A 27 -14.32 -7.11 15.91
CA ASN A 27 -14.39 -5.73 15.43
C ASN A 27 -15.63 -5.59 14.56
N GLU A 28 -16.64 -4.85 15.02
CA GLU A 28 -17.86 -4.65 14.23
C GLU A 28 -17.64 -3.55 13.18
N LYS A 29 -17.89 -3.88 11.91
CA LYS A 29 -17.75 -3.00 10.74
C LYS A 29 -16.49 -2.12 10.77
N PRO A 30 -15.29 -2.73 10.90
CA PRO A 30 -14.05 -1.97 11.05
C PRO A 30 -13.68 -1.25 9.74
N GLU A 31 -12.80 -0.26 9.87
CA GLU A 31 -12.18 0.44 8.75
C GLU A 31 -10.72 -0.02 8.62
N ILE A 32 -10.35 -0.61 7.48
CA ILE A 32 -8.95 -0.89 7.17
C ILE A 32 -8.32 0.39 6.63
N LYS A 33 -7.22 0.82 7.26
CA LYS A 33 -6.43 1.97 6.80
C LYS A 33 -5.17 1.48 6.10
N SER A 34 -4.99 1.91 4.86
CA SER A 34 -3.81 1.58 4.05
C SER A 34 -3.18 2.84 3.48
N LYS A 35 -1.85 2.93 3.54
CA LYS A 35 -1.12 3.97 2.80
C LYS A 35 -1.01 3.55 1.35
N ILE A 36 -1.69 4.26 0.46
CA ILE A 36 -1.64 4.00 -0.97
C ILE A 36 -0.68 4.97 -1.66
N ASN A 37 -0.07 4.50 -2.75
CA ASN A 37 0.70 5.35 -3.64
C ASN A 37 -0.24 6.28 -4.41
N MET A 38 -0.02 7.60 -4.32
CA MET A 38 -0.83 8.60 -5.03
C MET A 38 -0.42 8.82 -6.50
N GLY A 39 0.67 8.21 -6.96
CA GLY A 39 1.20 8.48 -8.31
C GLY A 39 1.93 9.83 -8.43
N CYS A 40 2.25 10.47 -7.31
CA CYS A 40 3.01 11.72 -7.27
C CYS A 40 4.35 11.53 -6.54
N TYR A 41 5.44 11.98 -7.17
CA TYR A 41 6.80 11.74 -6.70
C TYR A 41 7.64 13.01 -6.82
N VAL A 42 8.41 13.30 -5.79
CA VAL A 42 9.45 14.34 -5.76
C VAL A 42 10.77 13.62 -5.55
N MET A 43 11.73 13.86 -6.45
CA MET A 43 12.96 13.08 -6.56
C MET A 43 14.08 13.94 -7.15
N GLU A 44 15.33 13.55 -6.89
CA GLU A 44 16.49 14.13 -7.57
C GLU A 44 16.45 13.83 -9.08
N PRO A 45 16.92 14.74 -9.95
CA PRO A 45 16.96 14.51 -11.40
C PRO A 45 17.75 13.25 -11.80
N THR A 46 18.75 12.87 -11.00
CA THR A 46 19.58 11.68 -11.21
C THR A 46 18.79 10.38 -11.15
N THR A 47 17.60 10.36 -10.51
CA THR A 47 16.72 9.19 -10.48
C THR A 47 16.29 8.73 -11.89
N LEU A 48 16.20 9.66 -12.85
CA LEU A 48 15.86 9.31 -14.23
C LEU A 48 16.91 8.41 -14.90
N ASN A 49 18.15 8.37 -14.38
CA ASN A 49 19.21 7.51 -14.91
C ASN A 49 18.94 6.01 -14.66
N PHE A 50 18.07 5.67 -13.71
CA PHE A 50 17.69 4.28 -13.44
C PHE A 50 16.64 3.74 -14.43
N ILE A 51 16.02 4.63 -15.22
CA ILE A 51 14.99 4.30 -16.20
C ILE A 51 15.67 3.94 -17.54
N PRO A 52 15.51 2.70 -18.05
CA PRO A 52 16.07 2.31 -19.34
C PRO A 52 15.40 3.06 -20.49
N LYS A 53 16.22 3.50 -21.46
CA LYS A 53 15.72 4.21 -22.66
C LYS A 53 14.88 3.28 -23.54
N ASN A 54 13.84 3.84 -24.16
CA ASN A 54 12.97 3.17 -25.12
C ASN A 54 12.28 1.89 -24.60
N LYS A 55 12.03 1.82 -23.29
CA LYS A 55 11.32 0.71 -22.66
C LYS A 55 10.30 1.24 -21.66
N THR A 56 9.11 0.67 -21.65
CA THR A 56 8.13 0.89 -20.58
C THR A 56 8.74 0.40 -19.27
N TYR A 57 8.77 1.26 -18.25
CA TYR A 57 9.37 0.95 -16.96
C TYR A 57 8.49 1.50 -15.84
N GLY A 58 8.16 0.65 -14.86
CA GLY A 58 7.29 1.00 -13.75
C GLY A 58 8.01 1.84 -12.70
N MET A 59 7.29 2.74 -12.04
CA MET A 59 7.87 3.52 -10.95
C MET A 59 8.23 2.64 -9.74
N ASP A 60 7.51 1.54 -9.55
CA ASP A 60 7.84 0.54 -8.53
C ASP A 60 9.16 -0.17 -8.83
N ASP A 61 9.54 -0.32 -10.10
CA ASP A 61 10.85 -0.87 -10.48
C ASP A 61 11.98 0.15 -10.28
N VAL A 62 11.72 1.44 -10.54
CA VAL A 62 12.69 2.52 -10.29
C VAL A 62 13.05 2.61 -8.80
N ILE A 63 12.07 2.48 -7.92
CA ILE A 63 12.24 2.69 -6.47
C ILE A 63 12.89 1.49 -5.75
N LYS A 64 12.84 0.30 -6.36
CA LYS A 64 13.53 -0.89 -5.83
C LYS A 64 15.04 -0.87 -6.11
N LYS A 65 15.53 0.06 -6.92
CA LYS A 65 16.96 0.26 -7.22
C LYS A 65 17.56 1.35 -6.34
#